data_AF-A0A257JK61-F1
#
_entry.id   AF-A0A257JK61-F1
#
_cell.length_a   1.000
_cell.length_b   1.000
_cell.length_c   1.000
_cell.angle_alpha   90.00
_cell.angle_beta   90.00
_cell.angle_gamma   90.00
#
_symmetry.space_group_name_H-M   'P 1'
#
loop_
_entity.id
_entity.type
_entity.pdbx_description
1 polymer ?
#
loop_
_entity_poly.entity_id
_entity_poly.type
_entity_poly.pdbx_seq_one_letter_code
_entity_poly.pdbx_strand_id
1 'polypeptide(L)'
;MLKKRIPGRSAKRMISIPPATLAIAQRWLVDHVLRYSAVHPASFAFHPECSPVQAAEQHPDTKWLLKVDIEDFFHSVSEGMVSEIFARLGFPKLLAFEFARLCTIGLDRGQGKNPAPHSGPIADYAHAYEGMLPQGAPTSP
;
A
#
# COMPACT_ATOMS: atom_id res chain seq x y z
N MET A 1 3.96 12.03 -11.31
CA MET A 1 4.71 11.65 -10.08
C MET A 1 5.63 12.79 -9.69
N LEU A 2 5.71 13.08 -8.39
CA LEU A 2 6.58 14.10 -7.81
C LEU A 2 7.79 13.42 -7.17
N LYS A 3 9.00 13.97 -7.32
CA LYS A 3 10.20 13.47 -6.64
C LYS A 3 10.56 14.43 -5.51
N LYS A 4 10.41 13.99 -4.26
CA LYS A 4 10.73 14.79 -3.06
C LYS A 4 12.05 14.31 -2.45
N ARG A 5 12.97 15.22 -2.12
CA ARG A 5 14.19 14.87 -1.38
C ARG A 5 13.82 14.36 0.02
N ILE A 6 14.50 13.31 0.47
CA ILE A 6 14.39 12.85 1.85
C ILE A 6 15.36 13.70 2.69
N PRO A 7 14.89 14.42 3.72
CA PRO A 7 15.78 15.15 4.62
C PRO A 7 16.87 14.24 5.19
N GLY A 8 18.14 14.65 5.08
CA GLY A 8 19.27 13.87 5.58
C GLY A 8 19.70 12.67 4.73
N ARG A 9 19.11 12.43 3.54
CA ARG A 9 19.57 11.40 2.59
C ARG A 9 19.75 11.97 1.18
N SER A 10 20.63 11.37 0.39
CA SER A 10 20.80 11.69 -1.03
C SER A 10 19.64 11.17 -1.90
N ALA A 11 18.88 10.19 -1.39
CA ALA A 11 17.76 9.57 -2.07
C ALA A 11 16.52 10.48 -2.17
N LYS A 12 15.73 10.27 -3.23
CA LYS A 12 14.44 10.95 -3.47
C LYS A 12 13.30 9.95 -3.28
N ARG A 13 12.23 10.37 -2.62
CA ARG A 13 10.95 9.65 -2.56
C ARG A 13 10.12 9.97 -3.80
N MET A 14 9.56 8.94 -4.40
CA MET A 14 8.58 9.07 -5.47
C MET A 14 7.19 9.16 -4.84
N ILE A 15 6.51 10.27 -5.08
CA ILE A 15 5.15 10.52 -4.61
C ILE A 15 4.22 10.43 -5.82
N SER A 16 3.21 9.58 -5.74
CA SER A 16 2.16 9.46 -6.75
C SER A 16 0.84 9.88 -6.14
N ILE A 17 0.32 11.01 -6.62
CA ILE A 17 -0.99 11.52 -6.23
C ILE A 17 -1.98 11.04 -7.29
N PRO A 18 -3.03 10.31 -6.91
CA PRO A 18 -4.03 9.83 -7.85
C PRO A 18 -4.85 11.00 -8.40
N PRO A 19 -5.39 10.89 -9.63
CA PRO A 19 -6.39 11.82 -10.13
C PRO A 19 -7.63 11.83 -9.23
N ALA A 20 -8.35 12.95 -9.18
CA ALA A 20 -9.43 13.17 -8.23
C ALA A 20 -10.52 12.09 -8.28
N THR A 21 -10.86 11.60 -9.48
CA THR A 21 -11.84 10.52 -9.68
C THR A 21 -11.40 9.20 -9.04
N LEU A 22 -10.13 8.82 -9.22
CA LEU A 22 -9.56 7.63 -8.57
C LEU A 22 -9.47 7.82 -7.05
N ALA A 23 -9.10 9.01 -6.59
CA ALA A 23 -9.05 9.32 -5.17
C ALA A 23 -10.41 9.18 -4.48
N ILE A 24 -11.52 9.46 -5.17
CA ILE A 24 -12.88 9.24 -4.66
C ILE A 24 -13.13 7.74 -4.42
N ALA A 25 -12.83 6.90 -5.41
CA ALA A 25 -13.00 5.46 -5.29
C ALA A 25 -12.10 4.86 -4.19
N GLN A 26 -10.84 5.32 -4.10
CA GLN A 26 -9.90 4.89 -3.07
C GLN A 26 -10.38 5.30 -1.67
N ARG A 27 -10.89 6.51 -1.47
CA ARG A 27 -11.49 6.93 -0.18
C ARG A 27 -12.71 6.08 0.17
N TRP A 28 -13.56 5.78 -0.82
CA TRP A 28 -14.69 4.90 -0.59
C TRP A 28 -14.24 3.51 -0.09
N LEU A 29 -13.18 2.93 -0.68
CA LEU A 29 -12.59 1.67 -0.22
C LEU A 29 -12.06 1.79 1.22
N VAL A 30 -11.39 2.89 1.57
CA VAL A 30 -10.94 3.13 2.96
C VAL A 30 -12.12 3.13 3.93
N ASP A 31 -13.14 3.94 3.63
CA ASP A 31 -14.26 4.22 4.53
C ASP A 31 -15.28 3.07 4.65
N HIS A 32 -15.32 2.16 3.67
CA HIS A 32 -16.35 1.11 3.60
C HIS A 32 -15.80 -0.30 3.52
N VAL A 33 -14.49 -0.47 3.30
CA VAL A 33 -13.87 -1.79 3.13
C VAL A 33 -12.67 -1.95 4.07
N LEU A 34 -11.63 -1.15 3.89
CA LEU A 34 -10.35 -1.37 4.57
C LEU A 34 -10.42 -1.08 6.08
N ARG A 35 -11.28 -0.16 6.51
CA ARG A 35 -11.49 0.12 7.95
C ARG A 35 -12.00 -1.08 8.76
N TYR A 36 -12.50 -2.11 8.10
CA TYR A 36 -13.02 -3.32 8.73
C TYR A 36 -11.98 -4.46 8.73
N SER A 37 -10.77 -4.19 8.25
CA SER A 37 -9.69 -5.16 8.28
C SER A 37 -9.24 -5.46 9.71
N ALA A 38 -8.88 -6.72 9.95
CA ALA A 38 -8.28 -7.11 11.21
C ALA A 38 -6.87 -6.52 11.32
N VAL A 39 -6.66 -5.72 12.36
CA VAL A 39 -5.35 -5.17 12.73
C VAL A 39 -4.75 -5.91 13.91
N HIS A 40 -3.43 -6.01 13.91
CA HIS A 40 -2.71 -6.59 15.05
C HIS A 40 -2.84 -5.67 16.27
N PRO A 41 -3.01 -6.19 17.50
CA PRO A 41 -3.17 -5.36 18.71
C PRO A 41 -2.01 -4.40 18.99
N ALA A 42 -0.81 -4.70 18.46
CA ALA A 42 0.37 -3.85 18.56
C ALA A 42 0.50 -2.80 17.43
N SER A 43 -0.51 -2.67 16.55
CA SER A 43 -0.55 -1.65 15.50
C SER A 43 -1.28 -0.40 16.01
N PHE A 44 -0.57 0.72 16.06
CA PHE A 44 -1.09 2.00 16.56
C PHE A 44 -1.11 3.10 15.49
N ALA A 45 -1.03 2.73 14.21
CA ALA A 45 -1.02 3.68 13.11
C ALA A 45 -2.11 3.35 12.08
N PHE A 46 -2.63 4.40 11.44
CA PHE A 46 -3.47 4.37 10.23
C PHE A 46 -4.79 3.58 10.31
N HIS A 47 -5.14 3.01 11.46
CA HIS A 47 -6.44 2.40 11.71
C HIS A 47 -7.33 3.32 12.57
N PRO A 48 -8.67 3.25 12.44
CA PRO A 48 -9.58 3.95 13.35
C PRO A 48 -9.22 3.74 14.82
N GLU A 49 -9.39 4.81 15.62
CA GLU A 49 -9.12 4.86 17.07
C GLU A 49 -7.66 4.66 17.50
N CYS A 50 -6.71 4.54 16.57
CA CYS A 50 -5.29 4.46 16.89
C CYS A 50 -4.65 5.84 17.11
N SER A 51 -3.76 5.92 18.09
CA SER A 51 -2.99 7.13 18.40
C SER A 51 -1.50 6.84 18.60
N PRO A 52 -0.60 7.71 18.09
CA PRO A 52 0.82 7.65 18.43
C PRO A 52 1.09 7.75 19.95
N VAL A 53 0.19 8.39 20.71
CA VAL A 53 0.28 8.48 22.17
C VAL A 53 0.10 7.10 22.81
N GLN A 54 -0.92 6.33 22.38
CA GLN A 54 -1.14 4.96 22.85
C GLN A 54 0.04 4.04 22.56
N ALA A 55 0.73 4.26 21.43
CA ALA A 55 1.96 3.55 21.10
C ALA A 55 3.09 3.86 22.10
N ALA A 56 3.27 5.14 22.44
CA ALA A 56 4.29 5.56 23.41
C ALA A 56 4.00 5.05 24.84
N GLU A 57 2.72 4.97 25.21
CA GLU A 57 2.26 4.42 26.49
C GLU A 57 2.54 2.92 26.65
N GLN A 58 2.93 2.19 25.59
CA GLN A 58 3.35 0.79 25.71
C GLN A 58 4.77 0.62 26.28
N HIS A 59 5.52 1.70 26.44
CA HIS A 59 6.93 1.64 26.77
C HIS A 59 7.38 2.41 28.05
N PRO A 60 6.54 2.63 29.08
CA PRO A 60 7.00 3.26 30.32
C PRO A 60 8.13 2.43 30.93
N ASP A 61 9.12 3.12 31.52
CA ASP A 61 10.28 2.52 32.20
C ASP A 61 11.16 1.59 31.34
N THR A 62 11.00 1.64 30.00
CA THR A 62 11.81 0.86 29.07
C THR A 62 13.27 1.32 29.11
N LYS A 63 14.16 0.44 29.56
CA LYS A 63 15.61 0.74 29.66
C LYS A 63 16.32 0.78 28.30
N TRP A 64 15.82 0.01 27.33
CA TRP A 64 16.41 -0.13 26.00
C TRP A 64 15.30 -0.25 24.97
N LEU A 65 15.37 0.56 23.91
CA LEU A 65 14.41 0.55 22.80
C LEU A 65 15.14 0.20 21.50
N LEU A 66 14.66 -0.84 20.81
CA LEU A 66 15.11 -1.17 19.47
C LEU A 66 14.26 -0.42 18.45
N LYS A 67 14.91 0.43 17.64
CA LYS A 67 14.26 1.12 16.52
C LYS A 67 14.57 0.40 15.21
N VAL A 68 13.52 -0.06 14.52
CA VAL A 68 13.60 -0.69 13.20
C VAL A 68 12.76 0.12 12.22
N ASP A 69 13.23 0.24 10.98
CA ASP A 69 12.51 0.91 9.89
C ASP A 69 12.72 0.11 8.60
N ILE A 70 11.72 0.08 7.72
CA ILE A 70 11.75 -0.65 6.45
C ILE A 70 12.12 0.33 5.34
N GLU A 71 13.17 0.01 4.60
CA GLU A 71 13.52 0.79 3.42
C GLU A 71 12.51 0.56 2.28
N ASP A 72 12.07 1.66 1.66
CA ASP A 72 11.19 1.67 0.50
C ASP A 72 9.88 0.86 0.63
N PHE A 73 9.27 0.91 1.82
CA PHE A 73 8.06 0.16 2.17
C PHE A 73 6.95 0.18 1.10
N PHE A 74 6.59 1.36 0.56
CA PHE A 74 5.48 1.46 -0.40
C PHE A 74 5.75 0.65 -1.67
N HIS A 75 6.95 0.76 -2.25
CA HIS A 75 7.29 0.06 -3.49
C HIS A 75 7.69 -1.41 -3.26
N SER A 76 7.72 -1.88 -2.01
CA SER A 76 7.89 -3.30 -1.68
C SER A 76 6.56 -4.05 -1.56
N VAL A 77 5.43 -3.34 -1.39
CA VAL A 77 4.09 -3.94 -1.36
C VAL A 77 3.57 -4.10 -2.79
N SER A 78 3.45 -5.36 -3.24
CA SER A 78 2.96 -5.66 -4.58
C SER A 78 1.44 -5.75 -4.66
N GLU A 79 0.91 -5.60 -5.87
CA GLU A 79 -0.50 -5.82 -6.20
C GLU A 79 -1.02 -7.18 -5.75
N GLY A 80 -0.20 -8.23 -5.89
CA GLY A 80 -0.55 -9.56 -5.37
C GLY A 80 -0.82 -9.53 -3.85
N MET A 81 0.04 -8.87 -3.08
CA MET A 81 -0.15 -8.71 -1.63
C MET A 81 -1.42 -7.92 -1.30
N VAL A 82 -1.69 -6.84 -2.04
CA VAL A 82 -2.91 -6.04 -1.85
C VAL A 82 -4.16 -6.86 -2.20
N SER A 83 -4.12 -7.64 -3.28
CA SER A 83 -5.21 -8.53 -3.69
C SER A 83 -5.47 -9.60 -2.65
N GLU A 84 -4.45 -10.15 -2.01
CA GLU A 84 -4.63 -11.11 -0.92
C GLU A 84 -5.34 -10.51 0.29
N ILE A 85 -5.08 -9.22 0.62
CA ILE A 85 -5.79 -8.53 1.70
C ILE A 85 -7.29 -8.48 1.39
N PHE A 86 -7.67 -8.05 0.19
CA PHE A 86 -9.09 -8.04 -0.20
C PHE A 86 -9.70 -9.45 -0.24
N ALA A 87 -8.95 -10.46 -0.70
CA ALA A 87 -9.43 -11.84 -0.65
C ALA A 87 -9.70 -12.32 0.79
N ARG A 88 -8.83 -11.95 1.75
CA ARG A 88 -9.02 -12.26 3.19
C ARG A 88 -10.21 -11.53 3.81
N LEU A 89 -10.60 -10.38 3.26
CA LEU A 89 -11.85 -9.69 3.63
C LEU A 89 -13.11 -10.37 3.06
N GLY A 90 -12.95 -11.43 2.26
CA GLY A 90 -14.05 -12.24 1.73
C GLY A 90 -14.48 -11.90 0.30
N PHE A 91 -13.74 -11.01 -0.40
CA PHE A 91 -14.06 -10.71 -1.79
C PHE A 91 -13.67 -11.85 -2.74
N PRO A 92 -14.47 -12.14 -3.79
CA PRO A 92 -14.07 -13.07 -4.85
C PRO A 92 -12.75 -12.64 -5.49
N LYS A 93 -11.95 -13.61 -5.95
CA LYS A 93 -10.58 -13.38 -6.47
C LYS A 93 -10.50 -12.27 -7.52
N LEU A 94 -11.43 -12.23 -8.46
CA LEU A 94 -11.45 -11.20 -9.51
C LEU A 94 -11.67 -9.80 -8.90
N LEU A 95 -12.64 -9.66 -7.99
CA LEU A 95 -12.93 -8.38 -7.37
C LEU A 95 -11.80 -7.91 -6.44
N ALA A 96 -11.18 -8.85 -5.72
CA ALA A 96 -10.00 -8.58 -4.91
C ALA A 96 -8.82 -8.05 -5.75
N PHE A 97 -8.62 -8.63 -6.93
CA PHE A 97 -7.63 -8.18 -7.90
C PHE A 97 -7.96 -6.80 -8.47
N GLU A 98 -9.22 -6.54 -8.84
CA GLU A 98 -9.66 -5.22 -9.31
C GLU A 98 -9.45 -4.12 -8.26
N PHE A 99 -9.79 -4.40 -7.00
CA PHE A 99 -9.52 -3.45 -5.92
C PHE A 99 -8.02 -3.23 -5.72
N ALA A 100 -7.19 -4.27 -5.86
CA ALA A 100 -5.75 -4.10 -5.83
C ALA A 100 -5.24 -3.20 -6.97
N ARG A 101 -5.79 -3.31 -8.18
CA ARG A 101 -5.47 -2.45 -9.32
C ARG A 101 -5.87 -0.99 -9.09
N LEU A 102 -6.95 -0.73 -8.37
CA LEU A 102 -7.33 0.62 -7.95
C LEU A 102 -6.37 1.19 -6.89
N CYS A 103 -5.76 0.34 -6.07
CA CYS A 103 -4.86 0.75 -4.98
C CYS A 103 -3.39 0.82 -5.40
N THR A 104 -3.01 0.28 -6.55
CA THR A 104 -1.61 0.17 -6.99
C THR A 104 -1.33 0.92 -8.28
N ILE A 105 -0.05 1.13 -8.58
CA ILE A 105 0.41 1.73 -9.84
C ILE A 105 1.46 0.84 -10.48
N GLY A 106 1.30 0.57 -11.78
CA GLY A 106 2.31 -0.16 -12.56
C GLY A 106 3.61 0.63 -12.62
N LEU A 107 4.72 -0.02 -12.27
CA LEU A 107 6.05 0.57 -12.30
C LEU A 107 7.02 -0.36 -13.04
N ASP A 108 7.86 0.23 -13.88
CA ASP A 108 8.99 -0.48 -14.45
C ASP A 108 10.06 -0.69 -13.37
N ARG A 109 10.26 -1.95 -12.98
CA ARG A 109 11.28 -2.35 -11.99
C ARG A 109 12.66 -2.55 -12.62
N GLY A 110 12.78 -2.38 -13.93
CA GLY A 110 13.99 -2.60 -14.71
C GLY A 110 14.07 -3.98 -15.34
N GLN A 111 15.11 -4.17 -16.15
CA GLN A 111 15.32 -5.36 -16.96
C GLN A 111 15.29 -6.65 -16.12
N GLY A 112 14.48 -7.62 -16.53
CA GLY A 112 14.37 -8.94 -15.89
C GLY A 112 13.63 -8.96 -14.54
N LYS A 113 13.11 -7.82 -14.05
CA LYS A 113 12.36 -7.73 -12.78
C LYS A 113 10.86 -7.56 -12.95
N ASN A 114 10.41 -7.25 -14.16
CA ASN A 114 8.99 -7.15 -14.48
C ASN A 114 8.42 -8.55 -14.77
N PRO A 115 7.16 -8.82 -14.39
CA PRO A 115 6.52 -10.09 -14.70
C PRO A 115 6.33 -10.24 -16.21
N ALA A 116 6.21 -11.49 -16.66
CA ALA A 116 5.66 -11.74 -17.98
C ALA A 116 4.20 -11.24 -18.05
N PRO A 117 3.74 -10.68 -19.17
CA PRO A 117 2.35 -10.26 -19.32
C PRO A 117 1.39 -11.42 -19.03
N HIS A 118 0.33 -11.13 -18.28
CA HIS A 118 -0.67 -12.15 -17.96
C HIS A 118 -1.48 -12.54 -19.21
N SER A 119 -1.49 -13.82 -19.56
CA SER A 119 -2.31 -14.38 -20.64
C SER A 119 -3.65 -14.88 -20.10
N GLY A 120 -4.57 -13.93 -19.86
CA GLY A 120 -5.92 -14.21 -19.38
C GLY A 120 -7.01 -13.94 -20.44
N PRO A 121 -8.28 -14.30 -20.15
CA PRO A 121 -9.40 -14.04 -21.05
C PRO A 121 -9.74 -12.53 -21.16
N ILE A 122 -9.27 -11.71 -20.23
CA ILE A 122 -9.49 -10.26 -20.21
C ILE A 122 -8.23 -9.57 -20.72
N ALA A 123 -8.29 -9.07 -21.95
CA ALA A 123 -7.15 -8.47 -22.65
C ALA A 123 -6.56 -7.26 -21.90
N ASP A 124 -7.40 -6.48 -21.22
CA ASP A 124 -6.97 -5.30 -20.46
C ASP A 124 -6.03 -5.65 -19.29
N TYR A 125 -6.00 -6.90 -18.84
CA TYR A 125 -5.07 -7.34 -17.79
C TYR A 125 -3.69 -7.74 -18.32
N ALA A 126 -3.50 -7.76 -19.65
CA ALA A 126 -2.21 -8.04 -20.27
C ALA A 126 -1.28 -6.82 -20.14
N HIS A 127 -0.83 -6.55 -18.92
CA HIS A 127 0.11 -5.48 -18.61
C HIS A 127 1.52 -6.02 -18.37
N ALA A 128 2.52 -5.26 -18.84
CA ALA A 128 3.93 -5.61 -18.72
C ALA A 128 4.53 -5.30 -17.32
N TYR A 129 3.73 -4.72 -16.41
CA TYR A 129 4.19 -4.28 -15.10
C TYR A 129 3.26 -4.78 -14.00
N GLU A 130 3.85 -5.21 -12.88
CA GLU A 130 3.10 -5.46 -11.65
C GLU A 130 2.82 -4.12 -10.95
N GLY A 131 1.61 -3.99 -10.39
CA GLY A 131 1.27 -2.84 -9.56
C GLY A 131 2.06 -2.86 -8.25
N MET A 132 2.45 -1.68 -7.78
CA MET A 132 3.03 -1.48 -6.44
C MET A 132 2.24 -0.40 -5.70
N LEU A 133 2.21 -0.48 -4.37
CA LEU A 133 1.52 0.51 -3.55
C LEU A 133 2.20 1.89 -3.73
N PRO A 134 1.48 2.94 -4.18
CA PRO A 134 2.07 4.25 -4.38
C PRO A 134 2.22 5.00 -3.05
N GLN A 135 3.30 5.77 -2.88
CA GLN A 135 3.34 6.75 -1.79
C GLN A 135 2.49 7.98 -2.18
N GLY A 136 1.34 8.19 -1.53
CA GLY A 136 0.49 9.37 -1.71
C GLY A 136 -0.95 9.13 -2.15
N ALA A 137 -1.37 7.88 -2.35
CA ALA A 137 -2.78 7.55 -2.54
C ALA A 137 -3.54 7.43 -1.19
N PRO A 138 -4.86 7.68 -1.15
CA PRO A 138 -5.68 7.50 0.05
C PRO A 138 -5.63 6.11 0.67
N THR A 139 -5.43 5.06 -0.14
CA THR A 139 -5.41 3.65 0.29
C THR A 139 -4.03 3.13 0.70
N SER A 140 -3.01 3.99 0.68
CA SER A 140 -1.63 3.59 0.98
C SER A 140 -1.22 3.68 2.46
N PRO A 141 -1.69 4.67 3.25
CA PRO A 141 -1.58 4.65 4.70
C PRO A 141 -2.42 3.51 5.29
#